data_AF-A0A482EWW0-F1
#
_entry.id   AF-A0A482EWW0-F1
#
_cell.length_a   1.000
_cell.length_b   1.000
_cell.length_c   1.000
_cell.angle_alpha   90.00
_cell.angle_beta   90.00
_cell.angle_gamma   90.00
#
_symmetry.space_group_name_H-M   'P 1'
#
loop_
_entity.id
_entity.type
_entity.pdbx_description
1 polymer ?
#
loop_
_entity_poly.entity_id
_entity_poly.type
_entity_poly.pdbx_seq_one_letter_code
_entity_poly.pdbx_strand_id
1 'polypeptide(L)'
;TFAYTNHTVLPEALERWPVHLLEKLLPRHLQIIYQINQIHLDNIASLFSGDMDRLRRMSLIEEEGGKRVNMAHLCIIGSHAVNGVAMIHSNIIKNEVFREFSELDEDKFQNKTNGITPRRWLLLCNPGLADLIAEMIGEDYVKDLMQLKKLNDLVDDYEFIRDVAKVKQDNKRKFAQYLEKEYQVKINPASMFDVQVKRIHEYKRQLLNCLHIITMYNRIKARPAAPFVPRTVIIGGKAAPGYHMAKMIIKLIITVA
;
A
#
# COMPACT_ATOMS: atom_id res chain seq x y z
N THR A 1 15.62 -8.39 21.38
CA THR A 1 14.80 -9.32 20.58
C THR A 1 14.08 -8.56 19.49
N PHE A 2 14.06 -9.06 18.24
CA PHE A 2 13.51 -8.36 17.06
C PHE A 2 12.31 -9.08 16.42
N ALA A 3 11.41 -8.33 15.79
CA ALA A 3 10.36 -8.82 14.89
C ALA A 3 10.41 -8.02 13.58
N TYR A 4 10.06 -8.65 12.46
CA TYR A 4 10.15 -8.06 11.12
C TYR A 4 8.80 -7.99 10.42
N THR A 5 8.45 -6.82 9.90
CA THR A 5 7.27 -6.65 9.04
C THR A 5 7.70 -6.37 7.60
N ASN A 6 7.30 -7.23 6.66
CA ASN A 6 7.49 -6.98 5.25
C ASN A 6 6.29 -6.22 4.66
N HIS A 7 6.57 -5.15 3.89
CA HIS A 7 5.56 -4.25 3.34
C HIS A 7 5.38 -4.34 1.82
N THR A 8 6.20 -5.12 1.13
CA THR A 8 6.18 -5.23 -0.33
C THR A 8 7.02 -6.42 -0.81
N VAL A 9 6.57 -7.01 -1.90
CA VAL A 9 7.26 -8.11 -2.62
C VAL A 9 8.02 -7.61 -3.85
N LEU A 10 7.95 -6.31 -4.14
CA LEU A 10 8.65 -5.70 -5.27
C LEU A 10 10.18 -5.76 -5.06
N PRO A 11 10.96 -6.33 -6.01
CA PRO A 11 12.39 -6.53 -5.85
C PRO A 11 13.16 -5.24 -5.53
N GLU A 12 12.75 -4.10 -6.08
CA GLU A 12 13.41 -2.81 -5.85
C GLU A 12 13.36 -2.32 -4.40
N ALA A 13 12.46 -2.89 -3.58
CA ALA A 13 12.36 -2.59 -2.16
C ALA A 13 12.99 -3.67 -1.25
N LEU A 14 13.48 -4.77 -1.82
CA LEU A 14 14.25 -5.79 -1.11
C LEU A 14 15.72 -5.38 -1.11
N GLU A 15 16.13 -4.66 -0.05
CA GLU A 15 17.46 -4.06 0.00
C GLU A 15 18.58 -5.11 -0.12
N ARG A 16 19.51 -4.81 -1.05
CA ARG A 16 20.75 -5.55 -1.31
C ARG A 16 21.93 -4.60 -1.23
N TRP A 17 22.64 -4.60 -0.11
CA TRP A 17 23.76 -3.68 0.09
C TRP A 17 25.07 -4.30 -0.40
N PRO A 18 25.85 -3.62 -1.27
CA PRO A 18 27.14 -4.13 -1.69
C PRO A 18 28.08 -4.36 -0.51
N VAL A 19 28.76 -5.51 -0.47
CA VAL A 19 29.65 -5.87 0.64
C VAL A 19 30.76 -4.85 0.84
N HIS A 20 31.40 -4.38 -0.25
CA HIS A 20 32.48 -3.38 -0.17
C HIS A 20 32.02 -2.05 0.45
N LEU A 21 30.73 -1.69 0.31
CA LEU A 21 30.17 -0.49 0.92
C LEU A 21 30.02 -0.68 2.43
N LEU A 22 29.50 -1.83 2.86
CA LEU A 22 29.41 -2.19 4.28
C LEU A 22 30.77 -2.37 4.92
N GLU A 23 31.75 -2.93 4.20
CA GLU A 23 33.12 -3.07 4.66
C GLU A 23 33.77 -1.72 4.97
N LYS A 24 33.56 -0.73 4.09
CA LYS A 24 34.11 0.61 4.28
C LYS A 24 33.40 1.40 5.39
N LEU A 25 32.07 1.32 5.46
CA LEU A 25 31.28 2.12 6.40
C LEU A 25 31.12 1.47 7.77
N LEU A 26 30.92 0.15 7.80
CA LEU A 26 30.50 -0.63 8.96
C LEU A 26 31.27 -1.97 9.06
N PRO A 27 32.62 -1.97 9.08
CA PRO A 27 33.43 -3.19 9.00
C PRO A 27 33.10 -4.21 10.08
N ARG A 28 32.85 -3.75 11.32
CA ARG A 28 32.47 -4.64 12.42
C ARG A 28 31.08 -5.27 12.22
N HIS A 29 30.13 -4.55 11.65
CA HIS A 29 28.80 -5.10 11.37
C HIS A 29 28.87 -6.16 10.27
N LEU A 30 29.72 -5.95 9.26
CA LEU A 30 29.95 -6.95 8.22
C LEU A 30 30.52 -8.25 8.80
N GLN A 31 31.47 -8.17 9.74
CA GLN A 31 31.97 -9.36 10.45
C GLN A 31 30.86 -10.10 11.21
N ILE A 32 29.99 -9.37 11.90
CA ILE A 32 28.83 -9.96 12.61
C ILE A 32 27.87 -10.62 11.62
N ILE A 33 27.58 -9.97 10.49
CA ILE A 33 26.72 -10.52 9.44
C ILE A 33 27.29 -11.83 8.89
N TYR A 34 28.61 -11.89 8.64
CA TYR A 34 29.24 -13.14 8.21
C TYR A 34 29.16 -14.23 9.28
N GLN A 35 29.35 -13.90 10.56
CA GLN A 35 29.20 -14.86 11.64
C GLN A 35 27.76 -15.39 11.75
N ILE A 36 26.76 -14.51 11.62
CA ILE A 36 25.34 -14.90 11.57
C ILE A 36 25.09 -15.81 10.36
N ASN A 37 25.64 -15.47 9.19
CA ASN A 37 25.48 -16.28 7.98
C ASN A 37 26.07 -17.68 8.15
N GLN A 38 27.27 -17.77 8.73
CA GLN A 38 27.93 -19.06 8.97
C GLN A 38 27.08 -19.94 9.88
N ILE A 39 26.69 -19.44 11.06
CA ILE A 39 25.86 -20.18 12.01
C ILE A 39 24.53 -20.62 11.37
N HIS A 40 23.91 -19.74 10.58
CA HIS A 40 22.67 -20.06 9.87
C HIS A 40 22.88 -21.18 8.85
N LEU A 41 23.86 -21.06 7.96
CA LEU A 41 24.11 -22.03 6.91
C LEU A 41 24.58 -23.38 7.45
N ASP A 42 25.34 -23.41 8.55
CA ASP A 42 25.71 -24.66 9.23
C ASP A 42 24.46 -25.40 9.72
N ASN A 43 23.46 -24.67 10.25
CA ASN A 43 22.17 -25.24 10.63
C ASN A 43 21.34 -25.69 9.43
N ILE A 44 21.34 -24.96 8.31
CA ILE A 44 20.66 -25.42 7.08
C ILE A 44 21.31 -26.69 6.53
N ALA A 45 22.64 -26.76 6.52
CA ALA A 45 23.39 -27.90 6.01
C ALA A 45 23.14 -29.18 6.83
N SER A 46 22.93 -29.03 8.15
CA SER A 46 22.59 -30.17 9.03
C SER A 46 21.16 -30.67 8.83
N LEU A 47 20.20 -29.77 8.60
CA LEU A 47 18.79 -30.12 8.37
C LEU A 47 18.52 -30.67 6.96
N PHE A 48 19.23 -30.16 5.95
CA PHE A 48 19.01 -30.46 4.53
C PHE A 48 20.31 -30.92 3.85
N SER A 49 20.82 -32.09 4.26
CA SER A 49 22.08 -32.63 3.77
C SER A 49 22.08 -32.83 2.24
N GLY A 50 23.04 -32.21 1.55
CA GLY A 50 23.24 -32.36 0.09
C GLY A 50 22.47 -31.35 -0.77
N ASP A 51 21.58 -30.52 -0.20
CA ASP A 51 20.88 -29.46 -0.94
C ASP A 51 21.70 -28.15 -0.96
N MET A 52 22.77 -28.16 -1.76
CA MET A 52 23.66 -27.00 -1.94
C MET A 52 22.94 -25.78 -2.50
N ASP A 53 21.87 -26.01 -3.24
CA ASP A 53 21.09 -24.97 -3.90
C ASP A 53 20.20 -24.23 -2.89
N ARG A 54 19.62 -24.93 -1.91
CA ARG A 54 18.93 -24.31 -0.77
C ARG A 54 19.88 -23.48 0.08
N LEU A 55 21.10 -23.97 0.35
CA LEU A 55 22.12 -23.17 1.06
C LEU A 55 22.39 -21.83 0.35
N ARG A 56 22.53 -21.88 -0.99
CA ARG A 56 22.73 -20.67 -1.80
C ARG A 56 21.54 -19.72 -1.71
N ARG A 57 20.30 -20.23 -1.81
CA ARG A 57 19.07 -19.41 -1.76
C ARG A 57 18.76 -18.84 -0.38
N MET A 58 19.18 -19.49 0.70
CA MET A 58 18.94 -19.03 2.08
C MET A 58 20.09 -18.20 2.67
N SER A 59 21.21 -18.06 1.94
CA SER A 59 22.34 -17.25 2.36
C SER A 59 21.99 -15.77 2.56
N LEU A 60 22.63 -15.14 3.54
CA LEU A 60 22.65 -13.68 3.70
C LEU A 60 23.47 -12.98 2.61
N ILE A 61 24.40 -13.71 2.00
CA ILE A 61 25.36 -13.18 1.02
C ILE A 61 24.97 -13.69 -0.36
N GLU A 62 24.64 -12.76 -1.25
CA GLU A 62 24.37 -13.01 -2.65
C GLU A 62 25.66 -12.81 -3.45
N GLU A 63 25.99 -13.77 -4.32
CA GLU A 63 27.24 -13.79 -5.09
C GLU A 63 27.05 -13.27 -6.53
N GLU A 64 25.82 -13.32 -7.06
CA GLU A 64 25.51 -12.93 -8.44
C GLU A 64 25.55 -11.40 -8.64
N GLY A 65 26.27 -10.94 -9.67
CA GLY A 65 26.35 -9.50 -9.99
C GLY A 65 27.13 -8.68 -8.93
N GLY A 66 28.03 -9.34 -8.21
CA GLY A 66 28.87 -8.79 -7.15
C GLY A 66 28.31 -9.04 -5.75
N LYS A 67 29.21 -9.30 -4.78
CA LYS A 67 28.82 -9.66 -3.41
C LYS A 67 27.93 -8.61 -2.74
N ARG A 68 26.75 -9.05 -2.28
CA ARG A 68 25.76 -8.19 -1.60
C ARG A 68 25.20 -8.89 -0.36
N VAL A 69 24.79 -8.10 0.62
CA VAL A 69 24.05 -8.57 1.79
C VAL A 69 22.55 -8.41 1.54
N ASN A 70 21.81 -9.50 1.69
CA ASN A 70 20.36 -9.55 1.61
C ASN A 70 19.74 -9.21 2.97
N MET A 71 19.24 -7.98 3.08
CA MET A 71 18.72 -7.48 4.36
C MET A 71 17.42 -8.17 4.78
N ALA A 72 16.61 -8.61 3.83
CA ALA A 72 15.38 -9.35 4.15
C ALA A 72 15.70 -10.67 4.82
N HIS A 73 16.70 -11.43 4.32
CA HIS A 73 17.14 -12.67 4.97
C HIS A 73 17.72 -12.38 6.36
N LEU A 74 18.50 -11.29 6.51
CA LEU A 74 19.02 -10.90 7.82
C LEU A 74 17.91 -10.59 8.82
N CYS A 75 16.89 -9.85 8.40
CA CYS A 75 15.73 -9.56 9.22
C CYS A 75 14.94 -10.82 9.58
N ILE A 76 14.78 -11.76 8.64
CA ILE A 76 14.10 -13.03 8.90
C ILE A 76 14.90 -13.83 9.92
N ILE A 77 16.18 -14.12 9.68
CA ILE A 77 17.03 -14.92 10.57
C ILE A 77 17.11 -14.31 11.98
N GLY A 78 17.29 -12.99 12.06
CA GLY A 78 17.44 -12.27 13.34
C GLY A 78 16.16 -12.01 14.12
N SER A 79 14.99 -12.39 13.60
CA SER A 79 13.68 -12.11 14.23
C SER A 79 13.00 -13.36 14.74
N HIS A 80 12.19 -13.21 15.79
CA HIS A 80 11.32 -14.29 16.30
C HIS A 80 9.95 -14.33 15.61
N ALA A 81 9.58 -13.27 14.89
CA ALA A 81 8.32 -13.19 14.14
C ALA A 81 8.53 -12.40 12.85
N VAL A 82 7.87 -12.84 11.78
CA VAL A 82 7.84 -12.20 10.47
C VAL A 82 6.37 -12.05 10.05
N ASN A 83 5.93 -10.86 9.67
CA ASN A 83 4.55 -10.69 9.22
C ASN A 83 4.41 -9.91 7.90
N GLY A 84 3.41 -10.31 7.13
CA GLY A 84 2.86 -9.52 6.03
C GLY A 84 1.75 -8.58 6.49
N VAL A 85 1.34 -7.68 5.60
CA VAL A 85 0.41 -6.57 5.89
C VAL A 85 -1.01 -6.73 5.34
N ALA A 86 -1.29 -7.87 4.70
CA ALA A 86 -2.61 -8.32 4.24
C ALA A 86 -2.57 -9.83 4.04
N MET A 87 -3.70 -10.54 4.16
CA MET A 87 -3.72 -12.01 4.09
C MET A 87 -3.08 -12.55 2.81
N ILE A 88 -3.48 -12.02 1.64
CA ILE A 88 -2.88 -12.36 0.35
C ILE A 88 -1.36 -12.11 0.32
N HIS A 89 -0.92 -10.99 0.89
CA HIS A 89 0.49 -10.62 0.95
C HIS A 89 1.29 -11.56 1.85
N SER A 90 0.75 -11.92 3.02
CA SER A 90 1.34 -12.92 3.91
C SER A 90 1.45 -14.28 3.22
N ASN A 91 0.43 -14.69 2.45
CA ASN A 91 0.48 -15.95 1.70
C ASN A 91 1.57 -15.95 0.62
N ILE A 92 1.75 -14.85 -0.11
CA ILE A 92 2.84 -14.72 -1.11
C ILE A 92 4.21 -14.75 -0.43
N ILE A 93 4.37 -14.05 0.70
CA ILE A 93 5.60 -14.11 1.53
C ILE A 93 5.91 -15.55 1.92
N LYS A 94 4.90 -16.27 2.42
CA LYS A 94 5.03 -17.63 2.94
C LYS A 94 5.29 -18.67 1.87
N ASN A 95 4.59 -18.58 0.74
CA ASN A 95 4.55 -19.67 -0.25
C ASN A 95 5.46 -19.41 -1.46
N GLU A 96 5.90 -18.17 -1.69
CA GLU A 96 6.66 -17.80 -2.88
C GLU A 96 7.98 -17.10 -2.51
N VAL A 97 7.92 -15.97 -1.82
CA VAL A 97 9.10 -15.09 -1.66
C VAL A 97 10.11 -15.64 -0.64
N PHE A 98 9.63 -16.16 0.48
CA PHE A 98 10.46 -16.69 1.57
C PHE A 98 10.06 -18.13 1.92
N ARG A 99 9.69 -18.90 0.89
CA ARG A 99 9.17 -20.26 1.04
C ARG A 99 10.10 -21.14 1.87
N GLU A 100 11.40 -21.18 1.56
CA GLU A 100 12.34 -22.03 2.27
C GLU A 100 12.55 -21.62 3.73
N PHE A 101 12.40 -20.32 4.05
CA PHE A 101 12.41 -19.86 5.44
C PHE A 101 11.13 -20.25 6.18
N SER A 102 9.98 -20.20 5.51
CA SER A 102 8.71 -20.65 6.10
C SER A 102 8.66 -22.17 6.26
N GLU A 103 9.31 -22.95 5.40
CA GLU A 103 9.42 -24.41 5.54
C GLU A 103 10.25 -24.78 6.78
N LEU A 104 11.20 -23.93 7.18
CA LEU A 104 12.04 -24.15 8.35
C LEU A 104 11.37 -23.78 9.67
N ASP A 105 10.56 -22.72 9.66
CA ASP A 105 9.85 -22.23 10.85
C ASP A 105 8.52 -21.60 10.41
N GLU A 106 7.48 -22.42 10.36
CA GLU A 106 6.16 -22.02 9.87
C GLU A 106 5.48 -21.04 10.84
N ASP A 107 5.61 -21.26 12.15
CA ASP A 107 4.96 -20.49 13.21
C ASP A 107 5.48 -19.05 13.31
N LYS A 108 6.71 -18.82 12.85
CA LYS A 108 7.30 -17.49 12.71
C LYS A 108 6.58 -16.60 11.70
N PHE A 109 5.93 -17.15 10.69
CA PHE A 109 5.27 -16.38 9.63
C PHE A 109 3.80 -16.10 9.96
N GLN A 110 3.49 -14.81 10.13
CA GLN A 110 2.18 -14.34 10.58
C GLN A 110 1.51 -13.39 9.57
N ASN A 111 0.22 -13.16 9.80
CA ASN A 111 -0.50 -12.05 9.21
C ASN A 111 -0.86 -11.00 10.26
N LYS A 112 -0.68 -9.73 9.90
CA LYS A 112 -1.25 -8.57 10.61
C LYS A 112 -1.75 -7.58 9.54
N THR A 113 -3.04 -7.66 9.22
CA THR A 113 -3.62 -6.81 8.18
C THR A 113 -3.58 -5.34 8.60
N ASN A 114 -3.12 -4.47 7.71
CA ASN A 114 -3.00 -3.03 8.00
C ASN A 114 -4.34 -2.41 8.40
N GLY A 115 -4.27 -1.40 9.27
CA GLY A 115 -5.41 -0.59 9.69
C GLY A 115 -5.16 0.91 9.49
N ILE A 116 -6.23 1.69 9.62
CA ILE A 116 -6.19 3.15 9.71
C ILE A 116 -6.89 3.59 10.99
N THR A 117 -6.40 4.66 11.61
CA THR A 117 -7.02 5.18 12.84
C THR A 117 -8.32 5.94 12.53
N PRO A 118 -9.46 5.59 13.13
CA PRO A 118 -10.74 6.27 12.88
C PRO A 118 -10.73 7.72 13.42
N ARG A 119 -9.85 8.03 14.38
CA ARG A 119 -9.71 9.39 14.93
C ARG A 119 -9.34 10.40 13.85
N ARG A 120 -8.35 10.06 13.01
CA ARG A 120 -7.92 10.95 11.92
C ARG A 120 -8.77 10.78 10.66
N TRP A 121 -9.11 9.54 10.31
CA TRP A 121 -9.74 9.20 9.03
C TRP A 121 -11.27 9.17 9.05
N LEU A 122 -11.89 9.55 10.17
CA LEU A 122 -13.33 9.77 10.28
C LEU A 122 -13.62 11.04 11.09
N LEU A 123 -13.28 11.09 12.38
CA LEU A 123 -13.66 12.22 13.25
C LEU A 123 -13.07 13.54 12.77
N LEU A 124 -11.76 13.56 12.51
CA LEU A 124 -11.08 14.80 12.12
C LEU A 124 -11.44 15.25 10.71
N CYS A 125 -11.47 14.32 9.74
CA CYS A 125 -11.64 14.68 8.33
C CYS A 125 -13.10 14.73 7.86
N ASN A 126 -14.02 14.09 8.58
CA ASN A 126 -15.43 14.00 8.22
C ASN A 126 -16.34 14.08 9.46
N PRO A 127 -16.30 15.20 10.22
CA PRO A 127 -17.08 15.37 11.44
C PRO A 127 -18.58 15.19 11.20
N GLY A 128 -19.13 15.70 10.09
CA GLY A 128 -20.55 15.51 9.78
C GLY A 128 -20.99 14.06 9.61
N LEU A 129 -20.10 13.16 9.16
CA LEU A 129 -20.40 11.71 9.15
C LEU A 129 -20.21 11.10 10.53
N ALA A 130 -19.22 11.56 11.29
CA ALA A 130 -18.99 11.10 12.65
C ALA A 130 -20.19 11.42 13.56
N ASP A 131 -20.69 12.65 13.52
CA ASP A 131 -21.84 13.11 14.28
C ASP A 131 -23.10 12.31 13.92
N LEU A 132 -23.37 12.12 12.62
CA LEU A 132 -24.50 11.29 12.16
C LEU A 132 -24.42 9.84 12.66
N ILE A 133 -23.22 9.24 12.68
CA ILE A 133 -23.06 7.89 13.23
C ILE A 133 -23.29 7.90 14.74
N ALA A 134 -22.76 8.91 15.45
CA ALA A 134 -22.92 9.03 16.89
C ALA A 134 -24.39 9.18 17.32
N GLU A 135 -25.18 9.93 16.55
CA GLU A 135 -26.64 10.06 16.78
C GLU A 135 -27.36 8.70 16.72
N MET A 136 -26.93 7.80 15.84
CA MET A 136 -27.60 6.50 15.64
C MET A 136 -27.11 5.41 16.60
N ILE A 137 -25.82 5.36 16.92
CA ILE A 137 -25.23 4.22 17.63
C ILE A 137 -24.36 4.60 18.85
N GLY A 138 -24.32 5.89 19.22
CA GLY A 138 -23.47 6.42 20.28
C GLY A 138 -22.01 6.63 19.85
N GLU A 139 -21.15 7.12 20.75
CA GLU A 139 -19.76 7.52 20.43
C GLU A 139 -18.72 6.41 20.62
N ASP A 140 -19.09 5.23 21.13
CA ASP A 140 -18.11 4.19 21.46
C ASP A 140 -17.40 3.60 20.22
N TYR A 141 -17.98 3.77 19.02
CA TYR A 141 -17.39 3.29 17.77
C TYR A 141 -16.00 3.88 17.46
N VAL A 142 -15.68 5.04 18.07
CA VAL A 142 -14.38 5.70 17.90
C VAL A 142 -13.25 4.87 18.50
N LYS A 143 -13.54 4.14 19.59
CA LYS A 143 -12.63 3.24 20.30
C LYS A 143 -12.78 1.81 19.81
N ASP A 144 -13.99 1.40 19.43
CA ASP A 144 -14.31 0.09 18.87
C ASP A 144 -15.04 0.18 17.53
N LEU A 145 -14.28 0.19 16.43
CA LEU A 145 -14.83 0.37 15.09
C LEU A 145 -15.77 -0.77 14.65
N MET A 146 -15.75 -1.91 15.34
CA MET A 146 -16.65 -3.03 15.04
C MET A 146 -18.13 -2.69 15.28
N GLN A 147 -18.40 -1.69 16.11
CA GLN A 147 -19.77 -1.22 16.36
C GLN A 147 -20.44 -0.61 15.13
N LEU A 148 -19.68 -0.19 14.11
CA LEU A 148 -20.26 0.28 12.83
C LEU A 148 -21.14 -0.78 12.16
N LYS A 149 -21.03 -2.07 12.51
CA LYS A 149 -21.94 -3.13 12.04
C LYS A 149 -23.40 -2.88 12.42
N LYS A 150 -23.68 -2.15 13.50
CA LYS A 150 -25.04 -1.76 13.91
C LYS A 150 -25.73 -0.89 12.83
N LEU A 151 -24.96 -0.19 11.99
CA LEU A 151 -25.51 0.60 10.89
C LEU A 151 -26.15 -0.26 9.79
N ASN A 152 -25.89 -1.57 9.76
CA ASN A 152 -26.56 -2.47 8.82
C ASN A 152 -28.08 -2.53 9.07
N ASP A 153 -28.52 -2.28 10.30
CA ASP A 153 -29.94 -2.27 10.66
C ASP A 153 -30.66 -1.02 10.10
N LEU A 154 -29.90 -0.03 9.60
CA LEU A 154 -30.39 1.25 9.06
C LEU A 154 -30.30 1.32 7.54
N VAL A 155 -30.01 0.20 6.86
CA VAL A 155 -29.81 0.18 5.40
C VAL A 155 -31.06 0.59 4.60
N ASP A 156 -32.25 0.36 5.16
CA ASP A 156 -33.55 0.72 4.58
C ASP A 156 -34.19 1.96 5.26
N ASP A 157 -33.49 2.57 6.23
CA ASP A 157 -33.96 3.77 6.89
C ASP A 157 -33.82 4.99 5.97
N TYR A 158 -34.95 5.55 5.56
CA TYR A 158 -34.99 6.65 4.59
C TYR A 158 -34.30 7.92 5.09
N GLU A 159 -34.44 8.24 6.39
CA GLU A 159 -33.83 9.44 6.97
C GLU A 159 -32.32 9.29 7.04
N PHE A 160 -31.84 8.12 7.47
CA PHE A 160 -30.41 7.80 7.50
C PHE A 160 -29.79 7.84 6.10
N ILE A 161 -30.43 7.23 5.10
CA ILE A 161 -29.96 7.27 3.70
C ILE A 161 -29.85 8.72 3.21
N ARG A 162 -30.88 9.54 3.47
CA ARG A 162 -30.91 10.96 3.08
C ARG A 162 -29.76 11.73 3.74
N ASP A 163 -29.51 11.51 5.01
CA ASP A 163 -28.54 12.27 5.77
C ASP A 163 -27.09 11.84 5.44
N VAL A 164 -26.84 10.55 5.18
CA VAL A 164 -25.57 10.09 4.60
C VAL A 164 -25.30 10.74 3.24
N ALA A 165 -26.31 10.80 2.37
CA ALA A 165 -26.19 11.44 1.06
C ALA A 165 -25.92 12.95 1.17
N LYS A 166 -26.59 13.64 2.10
CA LYS A 166 -26.38 15.06 2.40
C LYS A 166 -24.94 15.32 2.86
N VAL A 167 -24.43 14.55 3.82
CA VAL A 167 -23.04 14.66 4.30
C VAL A 167 -22.05 14.46 3.16
N LYS A 168 -22.29 13.50 2.27
CA LYS A 168 -21.43 13.32 1.08
C LYS A 168 -21.46 14.55 0.17
N GLN A 169 -22.64 15.12 -0.09
CA GLN A 169 -22.79 16.26 -0.97
C GLN A 169 -22.15 17.53 -0.40
N ASP A 170 -22.26 17.75 0.92
CA ASP A 170 -21.64 18.89 1.60
C ASP A 170 -20.12 18.80 1.58
N ASN A 171 -19.56 17.59 1.78
CA ASN A 171 -18.13 17.35 1.61
C ASN A 171 -17.64 17.64 0.19
N LYS A 172 -18.42 17.28 -0.85
CA LYS A 172 -18.08 17.59 -2.25
C LYS A 172 -18.09 19.09 -2.52
N ARG A 173 -19.09 19.83 -2.00
CA ARG A 173 -19.17 21.29 -2.11
C ARG A 173 -17.97 21.97 -1.43
N LYS A 174 -17.63 21.55 -0.22
CA LYS A 174 -16.47 22.06 0.53
C LYS A 174 -15.16 21.84 -0.24
N PHE A 175 -14.97 20.66 -0.84
CA PHE A 175 -13.79 20.38 -1.65
C PHE A 175 -13.75 21.20 -2.95
N ALA A 176 -14.89 21.39 -3.62
CA ALA A 176 -14.96 22.23 -4.81
C ALA A 176 -14.61 23.70 -4.50
N GLN A 177 -15.13 24.24 -3.39
CA GLN A 177 -14.79 25.59 -2.90
C GLN A 177 -13.30 25.72 -2.57
N TYR A 178 -12.71 24.70 -1.95
CA TYR A 178 -11.27 24.66 -1.68
C TYR A 178 -10.44 24.73 -2.96
N LEU A 179 -10.79 23.94 -3.99
CA LEU A 179 -10.07 23.96 -5.27
C LEU A 179 -10.19 25.30 -5.99
N GLU A 180 -11.37 25.91 -5.96
CA GLU A 180 -11.58 27.23 -6.56
C GLU A 180 -10.78 28.31 -5.83
N LYS A 181 -10.75 28.28 -4.49
CA LYS A 181 -10.03 29.26 -3.68
C LYS A 181 -8.51 29.16 -3.83
N GLU A 182 -7.95 27.96 -3.70
CA GLU A 182 -6.50 27.77 -3.63
C GLU A 182 -5.83 27.60 -5.00
N TYR A 183 -6.57 27.07 -5.98
CA TYR A 183 -6.03 26.72 -7.30
C TYR A 183 -6.78 27.35 -8.47
N GLN A 184 -7.85 28.13 -8.22
CA GLN A 184 -8.69 28.74 -9.27
C GLN A 184 -9.32 27.71 -10.23
N VAL A 185 -9.49 26.47 -9.77
CA VAL A 185 -10.10 25.39 -10.55
C VAL A 185 -11.55 25.19 -10.10
N LYS A 186 -12.50 25.45 -11.00
CA LYS A 186 -13.92 25.20 -10.76
C LYS A 186 -14.28 23.78 -11.20
N ILE A 187 -14.95 23.03 -10.33
CA ILE A 187 -15.46 21.69 -10.63
C ILE A 187 -16.96 21.60 -10.31
N ASN A 188 -17.68 20.72 -11.01
CA ASN A 188 -19.11 20.51 -10.79
C ASN A 188 -19.36 19.57 -9.59
N PRO A 189 -19.87 20.04 -8.43
CA PRO A 189 -20.12 19.19 -7.27
C PRO A 189 -21.31 18.23 -7.47
N ALA A 190 -22.11 18.35 -8.54
CA ALA A 190 -23.15 17.39 -8.89
C ALA A 190 -22.61 16.19 -9.68
N SER A 191 -21.36 16.24 -10.17
CA SER A 191 -20.74 15.12 -10.87
C SER A 191 -20.34 13.99 -9.91
N MET A 192 -20.08 12.79 -10.45
CA MET A 192 -19.40 11.74 -9.70
C MET A 192 -17.92 12.12 -9.53
N PHE A 193 -17.43 12.19 -8.28
CA PHE A 193 -16.01 12.41 -7.99
C PHE A 193 -15.28 11.07 -8.06
N ASP A 194 -14.47 10.88 -9.10
CA ASP A 194 -13.69 9.67 -9.37
C ASP A 194 -12.24 9.94 -8.96
N VAL A 195 -11.82 9.42 -7.80
CA VAL A 195 -10.60 9.87 -7.11
C VAL A 195 -9.56 8.74 -7.02
N GLN A 196 -8.39 8.97 -7.61
CA GLN A 196 -7.23 8.10 -7.46
C GLN A 196 -6.05 8.85 -6.84
N VAL A 197 -5.95 8.78 -5.51
CA VAL A 197 -4.87 9.42 -4.73
C VAL A 197 -3.92 8.40 -4.11
N LYS A 198 -2.64 8.42 -4.53
CA LYS A 198 -1.55 7.56 -4.04
C LYS A 198 -0.22 7.96 -4.70
N ARG A 199 0.92 7.50 -4.18
CA ARG A 199 2.23 7.67 -4.88
C ARG A 199 2.11 7.25 -6.35
N ILE A 200 2.78 7.95 -7.25
CA ILE A 200 2.74 7.62 -8.68
C ILE A 200 3.73 6.48 -8.94
N HIS A 201 3.24 5.37 -9.49
CA HIS A 201 4.05 4.17 -9.75
C HIS A 201 3.36 3.29 -10.79
N GLU A 202 4.15 2.63 -11.65
CA GLU A 202 3.60 1.76 -12.71
C GLU A 202 2.66 0.67 -12.19
N TYR A 203 3.01 -0.04 -11.10
CA TYR A 203 2.14 -1.08 -10.53
C TYR A 203 0.80 -0.53 -9.99
N LYS A 204 0.71 0.78 -9.72
CA LYS A 204 -0.53 1.44 -9.26
C LYS A 204 -1.44 1.82 -10.42
N ARG A 205 -0.95 1.71 -11.67
CA ARG A 205 -1.72 1.80 -12.90
C ARG A 205 -2.50 3.11 -13.06
N GLN A 206 -1.93 4.26 -12.67
CA GLN A 206 -2.51 5.56 -13.04
C GLN A 206 -2.64 5.71 -14.56
N LEU A 207 -1.73 5.10 -15.33
CA LEU A 207 -1.82 5.02 -16.79
C LEU A 207 -3.11 4.33 -17.27
N LEU A 208 -3.52 3.24 -16.63
CA LEU A 208 -4.77 2.55 -16.97
C LEU A 208 -5.99 3.46 -16.75
N ASN A 209 -5.99 4.25 -15.67
CA ASN A 209 -7.03 5.23 -15.44
C ASN A 209 -7.02 6.34 -16.51
N CYS A 210 -5.84 6.80 -16.93
CA CYS A 210 -5.70 7.75 -18.02
C CYS A 210 -6.28 7.21 -19.35
N LEU A 211 -6.05 5.94 -19.68
CA LEU A 211 -6.66 5.30 -20.85
C LEU A 211 -8.20 5.28 -20.77
N HIS A 212 -8.75 5.07 -19.57
CA HIS A 212 -10.19 5.15 -19.36
C HIS A 212 -10.73 6.57 -19.57
N ILE A 213 -10.03 7.60 -19.10
CA ILE A 213 -10.40 9.02 -19.34
C ILE A 213 -10.46 9.31 -20.84
N ILE A 214 -9.43 8.93 -21.59
CA ILE A 214 -9.36 9.10 -23.05
C ILE A 214 -10.51 8.34 -23.73
N THR A 215 -10.81 7.13 -23.28
CA THR A 215 -11.92 6.33 -23.79
C THR A 215 -13.27 7.03 -23.58
N MET A 216 -13.51 7.57 -22.39
CA MET A 216 -14.74 8.30 -22.08
C MET A 216 -14.87 9.57 -22.92
N TYR A 217 -13.79 10.33 -23.06
CA TYR A 217 -13.76 11.51 -23.93
C TYR A 217 -14.12 11.16 -25.38
N ASN A 218 -13.46 10.15 -25.96
CA ASN A 218 -13.72 9.72 -27.33
C ASN A 218 -15.15 9.23 -27.53
N ARG A 219 -15.72 8.50 -26.56
CA ARG A 219 -17.12 8.04 -26.61
C ARG A 219 -18.12 9.18 -26.55
N ILE A 220 -17.85 10.21 -25.75
CA ILE A 220 -18.68 11.42 -25.66
C ILE A 220 -18.61 12.18 -26.99
N LYS A 221 -17.42 12.36 -27.56
CA LYS A 221 -17.24 13.01 -28.86
C LYS A 221 -17.96 12.28 -29.99
N ALA A 222 -17.93 10.95 -29.99
CA ALA A 222 -18.58 10.12 -31.00
C ALA A 222 -20.11 10.11 -30.88
N ARG A 223 -20.67 10.20 -29.66
CA ARG A 223 -22.11 10.19 -29.40
C ARG A 223 -22.51 11.24 -28.35
N PRO A 224 -22.57 12.53 -28.73
CA PRO A 224 -22.80 13.61 -27.77
C PRO A 224 -24.14 13.54 -27.02
N ALA A 225 -25.18 12.97 -27.65
CA ALA A 225 -26.51 12.83 -27.05
C ALA A 225 -26.70 11.58 -26.18
N ALA A 226 -25.69 10.71 -26.09
CA ALA A 226 -25.79 9.51 -25.27
C ALA A 226 -25.81 9.86 -23.76
N PRO A 227 -26.51 9.07 -22.92
CA PRO A 227 -26.72 9.40 -21.51
C PRO A 227 -25.48 9.09 -20.66
N PHE A 228 -24.46 9.94 -20.73
CA PHE A 228 -23.28 9.83 -19.88
C PHE A 228 -23.50 10.52 -18.53
N VAL A 229 -23.17 9.82 -17.44
CA VAL A 229 -23.12 10.42 -16.10
C VAL A 229 -21.92 11.36 -16.01
N PRO A 230 -22.10 12.64 -15.63
CA PRO A 230 -20.99 13.58 -15.46
C PRO A 230 -19.98 13.10 -14.41
N ARG A 231 -18.68 13.23 -14.71
CA ARG A 231 -17.60 12.87 -13.79
C ARG A 231 -16.58 13.99 -13.63
N THR A 232 -16.03 14.12 -12.44
CA THR A 232 -14.81 14.89 -12.16
C THR A 232 -13.76 13.89 -11.72
N VAL A 233 -12.79 13.62 -12.60
CA VAL A 233 -11.71 12.65 -12.34
C VAL A 233 -10.53 13.36 -11.70
N ILE A 234 -10.13 12.93 -10.50
CA ILE A 234 -9.09 13.55 -9.68
C ILE A 234 -7.97 12.52 -9.47
N ILE A 235 -6.80 12.78 -10.05
CA ILE A 235 -5.61 11.96 -9.84
C ILE A 235 -4.59 12.77 -9.05
N GLY A 236 -4.13 12.24 -7.91
CA GLY A 236 -3.18 12.94 -7.04
C GLY A 236 -2.07 12.02 -6.52
N GLY A 237 -0.85 12.52 -6.53
CA GLY A 237 0.31 11.76 -6.08
C GLY A 237 1.63 12.45 -6.36
N LYS A 238 2.70 11.98 -5.70
CA LYS A 238 4.08 12.37 -5.98
C LYS A 238 4.83 11.22 -6.65
N ALA A 239 5.73 11.55 -7.58
CA ALA A 239 6.73 10.64 -8.13
C ALA A 239 8.07 10.83 -7.40
N ALA A 240 8.87 9.77 -7.28
CA ALA A 240 10.24 9.90 -6.79
C ALA A 240 11.08 10.74 -7.77
N PRO A 241 12.02 11.58 -7.30
CA PRO A 241 12.76 12.50 -8.18
C PRO A 241 13.47 11.82 -9.36
N GLY A 242 14.07 10.64 -9.13
CA GLY A 242 14.77 9.85 -10.15
C GLY A 242 13.87 8.93 -10.99
N TYR A 243 12.57 8.85 -10.71
CA TYR A 243 11.67 7.93 -11.41
C TYR A 243 11.08 8.58 -12.66
N HIS A 244 11.82 8.49 -13.77
CA HIS A 244 11.47 9.10 -15.06
C HIS A 244 10.06 8.71 -15.53
N MET A 245 9.73 7.42 -15.59
CA MET A 245 8.42 6.96 -16.07
C MET A 245 7.25 7.50 -15.23
N ALA A 246 7.38 7.50 -13.89
CA ALA A 246 6.36 8.07 -13.03
C ALA A 246 6.14 9.57 -13.28
N LYS A 247 7.20 10.34 -13.59
CA LYS A 247 7.08 11.75 -13.98
C LYS A 247 6.41 11.91 -15.35
N MET A 248 6.70 11.02 -16.30
CA MET A 248 6.03 11.01 -17.61
C MET A 248 4.53 10.69 -17.50
N ILE A 249 4.14 9.80 -16.57
CA ILE A 249 2.72 9.54 -16.28
C ILE A 249 2.03 10.79 -15.74
N ILE A 250 2.67 11.55 -14.82
CA ILE A 250 2.13 12.83 -14.35
C ILE A 250 1.95 13.80 -15.52
N LYS A 251 2.97 13.93 -16.38
CA LYS A 251 2.89 14.80 -17.55
C LYS A 251 1.77 14.39 -18.50
N LEU A 252 1.59 13.10 -18.75
CA LEU A 252 0.50 12.58 -19.57
C LEU A 252 -0.87 12.98 -19.00
N ILE A 253 -1.08 12.77 -17.70
CA ILE A 253 -2.34 13.13 -17.02
C ILE A 253 -2.64 14.62 -17.19
N ILE A 254 -1.64 15.50 -17.00
CA ILE A 254 -1.79 16.94 -17.17
C ILE A 254 -2.06 17.33 -18.62
N THR A 255 -1.46 16.64 -19.60
CA THR A 255 -1.69 16.93 -21.03
C THR A 255 -3.07 16.47 -21.50
N VAL A 256 -3.63 15.42 -20.88
CA VAL A 256 -4.98 14.91 -21.19
C VAL A 256 -6.07 15.74 -20.51
N ALA A 257 -5.79 16.28 -19.32
CA ALA A 257 -6.70 17.13 -18.55
C ALA A 257 -6.88 18.51 -19.19
#